data_AF-A0A1Y3CI94-F1
#
_entry.id   AF-A0A1Y3CI94-F1
#
_cell.length_a   1.000
_cell.length_b   1.000
_cell.length_c   1.000
_cell.angle_alpha   90.00
_cell.angle_beta   90.00
_cell.angle_gamma   90.00
#
_symmetry.space_group_name_H-M   'P 1'
#
loop_
_entity.id
_entity.type
_entity.pdbx_description
1 polymer ?
#
loop_
_entity_poly.entity_id
_entity_poly.type
_entity_poly.pdbx_seq_one_letter_code
_entity_poly.pdbx_strand_id
1 'polypeptide(L)'
;MTREEKIAYLALLEEKNRRDETYQYKHFGEKLYPFQRDLVQSTSNYSQVMLMAANRVGKTMTGTYIDTMHALGHYPDWWDGHTFNHAPLIWLLGYSGEKIRDLLQAPIFGRRIENEWRGGLIPPEYILEHESMTGTPNAMRTVYVRHGGGGDVQYQSSKVQLWSYSQGQHALMGDSVDWYHIDEEPRDQQIFPQVLVRTATGDQGLGGRGILTFTPENGRTELVVQFMDTPSKGQKLITAGWDDAPHLTTEVKETLLASFPVHQRDMRTKGIPMLGHGRIYDLSEDFVTCDPFDIPDHWKVIDGMDFGWDHPQAQIQLAIDMDTETIYVTHAWKQRHVSPNDAWGATKFWSKDVPTAWPLDGLQTEKGSGKQQKAYYKDAGFKMLNEHATWPDGSNGVEAGLFEILDLMRKGKFKVFKGLRVWLDEFLQYHRDEKGRISKTGDDVLDATRYAYMMRRFAISKGLVGKSKTKSPPPPLATRTTLS
;
A
#
# COMPACT_ATOMS: atom_id res chain seq x y z
N MET A 1 -22.03 53.39 -32.22
CA MET A 1 -21.04 53.76 -31.19
C MET A 1 -20.02 54.72 -31.75
N THR A 2 -19.88 55.89 -31.11
CA THR A 2 -18.81 56.86 -31.35
C THR A 2 -17.44 56.28 -30.94
N ARG A 3 -16.34 56.94 -31.30
CA ARG A 3 -14.98 56.51 -30.92
C ARG A 3 -14.79 56.50 -29.40
N GLU A 4 -15.36 57.47 -28.70
CA GLU A 4 -15.31 57.56 -27.23
C GLU A 4 -16.11 56.43 -26.58
N GLU A 5 -17.31 56.12 -27.09
CA GLU A 5 -18.10 54.99 -26.62
C GLU A 5 -17.39 53.65 -26.83
N LYS A 6 -16.64 53.49 -27.93
CA LYS A 6 -15.83 52.28 -28.18
C LYS A 6 -14.66 52.14 -27.21
N ILE A 7 -13.99 53.23 -26.85
CA ILE A 7 -12.88 53.21 -25.87
C ILE A 7 -13.42 52.89 -24.47
N ALA A 8 -14.51 53.54 -24.06
CA ALA A 8 -15.16 53.26 -22.78
C ALA A 8 -15.66 51.81 -22.70
N TYR A 9 -16.23 51.27 -23.78
CA TYR A 9 -16.66 49.88 -23.85
C TYR A 9 -15.48 48.90 -23.76
N LEU A 10 -14.35 49.18 -24.42
CA LEU A 10 -13.13 48.37 -24.29
C LEU A 10 -12.62 48.34 -22.84
N ALA A 11 -12.56 49.49 -22.17
CA ALA A 11 -12.14 49.55 -20.76
C ALA A 11 -13.08 48.76 -19.83
N LEU A 12 -14.39 48.77 -20.09
CA LEU A 12 -15.35 47.95 -19.35
C LEU A 12 -15.18 46.45 -19.62
N LEU A 13 -14.84 46.05 -20.85
CA LEU A 13 -14.54 44.66 -21.19
C LEU A 13 -13.23 44.19 -20.54
N GLU A 14 -12.20 45.02 -20.53
CA GLU A 14 -10.92 44.74 -19.85
C GLU A 14 -11.14 44.60 -18.33
N GLU A 15 -11.92 45.49 -17.72
CA GLU A 15 -12.25 45.41 -16.29
C GLU A 15 -13.08 44.17 -15.96
N LYS A 16 -14.04 43.80 -16.83
CA LYS A 16 -14.81 42.57 -16.68
C LYS A 16 -13.89 41.34 -16.74
N ASN A 17 -13.03 41.24 -17.77
CA ASN A 17 -12.10 40.12 -17.90
C ASN A 17 -11.15 40.03 -16.70
N ARG A 18 -10.62 41.16 -16.23
CA ARG A 18 -9.79 41.22 -15.02
C ARG A 18 -10.52 40.67 -13.80
N ARG A 19 -11.79 41.04 -13.60
CA ARG A 19 -12.61 40.53 -12.49
C ARG A 19 -12.93 39.05 -12.66
N ASP A 20 -13.24 38.60 -13.86
CA ASP A 20 -13.55 37.18 -14.13
C ASP A 20 -12.31 36.31 -13.87
N GLU A 21 -11.11 36.79 -14.22
CA GLU A 21 -9.83 36.13 -13.87
C GLU A 21 -9.53 36.17 -12.37
N THR A 22 -9.72 37.32 -11.73
CA THR A 22 -9.41 37.51 -10.29
C THR A 22 -10.36 36.72 -9.40
N TYR A 23 -11.66 36.73 -9.70
CA TYR A 23 -12.72 36.07 -8.95
C TYR A 23 -13.13 34.73 -9.57
N GLN A 24 -12.20 34.09 -10.29
CA GLN A 24 -12.45 32.82 -11.00
C GLN A 24 -13.05 31.73 -10.10
N TYR A 25 -12.79 31.75 -8.79
CA TYR A 25 -13.37 30.81 -7.82
C TYR A 25 -14.90 30.79 -7.82
N LYS A 26 -15.57 31.91 -8.16
CA LYS A 26 -17.03 31.99 -8.18
C LYS A 26 -17.65 31.10 -9.26
N HIS A 27 -17.00 31.01 -10.41
CA HIS A 27 -17.47 30.26 -11.58
C HIS A 27 -16.76 28.91 -11.75
N PHE A 28 -15.74 28.64 -10.93
CA PHE A 28 -14.96 27.43 -11.03
C PHE A 28 -15.79 26.16 -10.87
N GLY A 29 -16.80 26.20 -9.99
CA GLY A 29 -17.75 25.10 -9.77
C GLY A 29 -18.47 24.63 -11.03
N GLU A 30 -18.64 25.49 -12.03
CA GLU A 30 -19.26 25.17 -13.32
C GLU A 30 -18.43 24.16 -14.13
N LYS A 31 -17.11 24.09 -13.86
CA LYS A 31 -16.17 23.18 -14.53
C LYS A 31 -16.10 21.81 -13.88
N LEU A 32 -16.71 21.62 -12.71
CA LEU A 32 -16.66 20.36 -11.97
C LEU A 32 -17.49 19.28 -12.65
N TYR A 33 -16.85 18.13 -12.88
CA TYR A 33 -17.48 16.90 -13.36
C TYR A 33 -18.38 16.27 -12.29
N PRO A 34 -19.31 15.38 -12.67
CA PRO A 34 -20.25 14.76 -11.74
C PRO A 34 -19.59 14.13 -10.51
N PHE A 35 -18.49 13.38 -10.67
CA PHE A 35 -17.78 12.77 -9.53
C PHE A 35 -17.11 13.80 -8.61
N GLN A 36 -16.74 14.97 -9.15
CA GLN A 36 -16.16 16.07 -8.37
C GLN A 36 -17.24 16.78 -7.55
N ARG A 37 -18.46 16.89 -8.09
CA ARG A 37 -19.63 17.37 -7.34
C ARG A 37 -20.06 16.37 -6.27
N ASP A 38 -20.04 15.07 -6.57
CA ASP A 38 -20.27 14.01 -5.57
C ASP A 38 -19.25 14.05 -4.43
N LEU A 39 -17.99 14.40 -4.72
CA LEU A 39 -16.99 14.65 -3.69
C LEU A 39 -17.39 15.79 -2.78
N VAL A 40 -17.77 16.95 -3.33
CA VAL A 40 -18.25 18.10 -2.54
C VAL A 40 -19.45 17.68 -1.68
N GLN A 41 -20.49 17.12 -2.29
CA GLN A 41 -21.72 16.71 -1.62
C GLN A 41 -21.45 15.73 -0.48
N SER A 42 -20.58 14.74 -0.70
CA SER A 42 -20.27 13.70 0.28
C SER A 42 -19.68 14.28 1.58
N THR A 43 -19.01 15.42 1.54
CA THR A 43 -18.44 16.06 2.74
C THR A 43 -19.50 16.51 3.75
N SER A 44 -20.75 16.72 3.32
CA SER A 44 -21.87 17.06 4.22
C SER A 44 -22.26 15.90 5.14
N ASN A 45 -22.13 14.67 4.67
CA ASN A 45 -22.60 13.46 5.37
C ASN A 45 -21.47 12.65 5.99
N TYR A 46 -20.26 12.75 5.45
CA TYR A 46 -19.12 11.93 5.84
C TYR A 46 -17.98 12.81 6.36
N SER A 47 -17.41 12.43 7.50
CA SER A 47 -16.26 13.11 8.09
C SER A 47 -14.96 12.92 7.28
N GLN A 48 -14.87 11.83 6.51
CA GLN A 48 -13.67 11.44 5.80
C GLN A 48 -14.06 10.99 4.39
N VAL A 49 -13.71 11.79 3.37
CA VAL A 49 -14.05 11.44 1.97
C VAL A 49 -12.78 11.24 1.16
N MET A 50 -12.64 10.08 0.55
CA MET A 50 -11.50 9.75 -0.29
C MET A 50 -11.91 9.80 -1.76
N LEU A 51 -11.24 10.63 -2.55
CA LEU A 51 -11.24 10.56 -4.00
C LEU A 51 -10.02 9.74 -4.47
N MET A 52 -10.25 8.46 -4.69
CA MET A 52 -9.25 7.53 -5.24
C MET A 52 -9.49 7.40 -6.74
N ALA A 53 -8.68 8.07 -7.55
CA ALA A 53 -8.98 8.21 -8.97
C ALA A 53 -7.73 8.19 -9.87
N ALA A 54 -7.94 7.97 -11.16
CA ALA A 54 -6.90 7.89 -12.19
C ALA A 54 -6.01 9.14 -12.29
N ASN A 55 -4.81 9.02 -12.84
CA ASN A 55 -3.96 10.19 -13.11
C ASN A 55 -4.64 11.11 -14.12
N ARG A 56 -4.41 12.42 -13.99
CA ARG A 56 -4.90 13.46 -14.91
C ARG A 56 -6.43 13.63 -14.98
N VAL A 57 -7.18 13.24 -13.94
CA VAL A 57 -8.65 13.49 -13.88
C VAL A 57 -9.05 14.76 -13.12
N GLY A 58 -8.09 15.53 -12.59
CA GLY A 58 -8.36 16.77 -11.85
C GLY A 58 -8.63 16.59 -10.35
N LYS A 59 -8.04 15.56 -9.71
CA LYS A 59 -8.14 15.29 -8.26
C LYS A 59 -7.72 16.48 -7.38
N THR A 60 -6.43 16.84 -7.42
CA THR A 60 -5.84 17.94 -6.64
C THR A 60 -6.53 19.28 -6.95
N MET A 61 -6.92 19.48 -8.20
CA MET A 61 -7.69 20.65 -8.61
C MET A 61 -9.04 20.75 -7.86
N THR A 62 -9.73 19.61 -7.70
CA THR A 62 -11.01 19.57 -6.97
C THR A 62 -10.79 19.87 -5.49
N GLY A 63 -9.76 19.26 -4.89
CA GLY A 63 -9.42 19.49 -3.49
C GLY A 63 -9.05 20.95 -3.20
N THR A 64 -8.18 21.55 -4.02
CA THR A 64 -7.78 22.96 -3.88
C THR A 64 -8.95 23.93 -4.05
N TYR A 65 -9.93 23.61 -4.89
CA TYR A 65 -11.17 24.38 -4.97
C TYR A 65 -12.00 24.32 -3.69
N ILE A 66 -12.17 23.11 -3.12
CA ILE A 66 -12.87 22.91 -1.86
C ILE A 66 -12.17 23.68 -0.73
N ASP A 67 -10.85 23.56 -0.63
CA ASP A 67 -10.04 24.29 0.35
C ASP A 67 -10.22 25.80 0.22
N THR A 68 -10.30 26.31 -1.02
CA THR A 68 -10.53 27.73 -1.30
C THR A 68 -11.90 28.19 -0.82
N MET A 69 -12.96 27.41 -1.07
CA MET A 69 -14.31 27.74 -0.59
C MET A 69 -14.36 27.76 0.93
N HIS A 70 -13.73 26.80 1.60
CA HIS A 70 -13.67 26.76 3.07
C HIS A 70 -12.86 27.93 3.66
N ALA A 71 -11.72 28.26 3.05
CA ALA A 71 -10.90 29.39 3.50
C ALA A 71 -11.64 30.72 3.37
N LEU A 72 -12.38 30.93 2.26
CA LEU A 72 -13.14 32.15 2.00
C LEU A 72 -14.49 32.20 2.71
N GLY A 73 -15.14 31.07 2.97
CA GLY A 73 -16.54 31.02 3.41
C GLY A 73 -17.55 31.45 2.34
N HIS A 74 -17.14 31.54 1.07
CA HIS A 74 -17.95 32.03 -0.05
C HIS A 74 -18.60 30.88 -0.81
N TYR A 75 -19.46 30.12 -0.14
CA TYR A 75 -20.13 28.97 -0.73
C TYR A 75 -21.17 29.42 -1.79
N PRO A 76 -21.11 28.90 -3.03
CA PRO A 76 -22.09 29.23 -4.07
C PRO A 76 -23.43 28.52 -3.84
N ASP A 77 -24.51 28.99 -4.48
CA ASP A 77 -25.87 28.46 -4.28
C ASP A 77 -26.02 26.96 -4.57
N TRP A 78 -25.19 26.40 -5.44
CA TRP A 78 -25.21 24.97 -5.77
C TRP A 78 -24.48 24.10 -4.72
N TRP A 79 -23.74 24.72 -3.79
CA TRP A 79 -22.89 24.01 -2.83
C TRP A 79 -23.73 23.21 -1.83
N ASP A 80 -23.63 21.89 -1.91
CA ASP A 80 -24.33 20.92 -1.08
C ASP A 80 -23.38 20.10 -0.18
N GLY A 81 -22.12 20.54 -0.11
CA GLY A 81 -21.10 20.00 0.79
C GLY A 81 -21.16 20.58 2.20
N HIS A 82 -20.16 20.26 3.01
CA HIS A 82 -19.99 20.86 4.32
C HIS A 82 -19.73 22.37 4.20
N THR A 83 -20.16 23.13 5.20
CA THR A 83 -19.97 24.59 5.27
C THR A 83 -19.58 25.00 6.67
N PHE A 84 -18.57 25.85 6.80
CA PHE A 84 -18.21 26.50 8.04
C PHE A 84 -18.96 27.82 8.23
N ASN A 85 -19.53 28.02 9.42
CA ASN A 85 -20.16 29.28 9.86
C ASN A 85 -19.21 30.20 10.64
N HIS A 86 -17.94 29.81 10.73
CA HIS A 86 -16.84 30.49 11.40
C HIS A 86 -15.58 30.31 10.54
N ALA A 87 -14.53 31.08 10.81
CA ALA A 87 -13.24 30.92 10.17
C ALA A 87 -12.55 29.61 10.62
N PRO A 88 -12.33 28.63 9.73
CA PRO A 88 -11.70 27.37 10.10
C PRO A 88 -10.17 27.44 10.18
N LEU A 89 -9.60 26.53 10.97
CA LEU A 89 -8.23 26.03 10.82
C LEU A 89 -8.19 24.90 9.79
N ILE A 90 -7.50 25.14 8.69
CA ILE A 90 -7.36 24.23 7.56
C ILE A 90 -5.94 23.66 7.50
N TRP A 91 -5.81 22.34 7.42
CA TRP A 91 -4.56 21.66 7.15
C TRP A 91 -4.49 21.12 5.72
N LEU A 92 -3.50 21.58 4.97
CA LEU A 92 -3.18 21.10 3.62
C LEU A 92 -1.90 20.27 3.69
N LEU A 93 -2.01 18.97 3.46
CA LEU A 93 -0.92 18.03 3.58
C LEU A 93 -0.48 17.53 2.21
N GLY A 94 0.83 17.48 1.98
CA GLY A 94 1.43 16.95 0.76
C GLY A 94 2.81 16.35 0.99
N TYR A 95 3.35 15.69 -0.03
CA TYR A 95 4.56 14.87 0.09
C TYR A 95 5.80 15.65 0.56
N SER A 96 6.13 16.73 -0.15
CA SER A 96 7.28 17.59 0.13
C SER A 96 6.88 19.06 0.13
N GLY A 97 7.66 19.93 0.77
CA GLY A 97 7.42 21.38 0.74
C GLY A 97 7.34 21.95 -0.68
N GLU A 98 8.15 21.43 -1.61
CA GLU A 98 8.12 21.83 -3.03
C GLU A 98 6.83 21.39 -3.72
N LYS A 99 6.38 20.14 -3.49
CA LYS A 99 5.13 19.62 -4.04
C LYS A 99 3.93 20.40 -3.51
N ILE A 100 3.93 20.70 -2.21
CA ILE A 100 2.91 21.53 -1.58
C ILE A 100 2.87 22.93 -2.20
N ARG A 101 4.02 23.57 -2.37
CA ARG A 101 4.11 24.89 -3.01
C ARG A 101 3.49 24.88 -4.40
N ASP A 102 3.81 23.86 -5.19
CA ASP A 102 3.45 23.83 -6.61
C ASP A 102 2.03 23.30 -6.87
N LEU A 103 1.55 22.35 -6.06
CA LEU A 103 0.29 21.63 -6.27
C LEU A 103 -0.86 22.13 -5.39
N LEU A 104 -0.58 22.69 -4.20
CA LEU A 104 -1.60 23.17 -3.27
C LEU A 104 -1.56 24.70 -3.13
N GLN A 105 -0.41 25.26 -2.75
CA GLN A 105 -0.29 26.70 -2.52
C GLN A 105 -0.50 27.51 -3.81
N ALA A 106 0.17 27.16 -4.90
CA ALA A 106 0.09 27.94 -6.13
C ALA A 106 -1.32 27.98 -6.72
N PRO A 107 -2.10 26.87 -6.77
CA PRO A 107 -3.51 26.96 -7.18
C PRO A 107 -4.40 27.74 -6.22
N ILE A 108 -4.20 27.62 -4.90
CA ILE A 108 -5.08 28.28 -3.91
C ILE A 108 -4.76 29.77 -3.79
N PHE A 109 -3.50 30.11 -3.50
CA PHE A 109 -3.06 31.48 -3.17
C PHE A 109 -2.32 32.18 -4.30
N GLY A 110 -1.85 31.42 -5.30
CA GLY A 110 -1.00 31.94 -6.35
C GLY A 110 0.49 31.85 -6.01
N ARG A 111 1.31 32.38 -6.92
CA ARG A 111 2.76 32.54 -6.71
C ARG A 111 3.03 33.94 -6.18
N ARG A 112 4.05 34.04 -5.35
CA ARG A 112 4.54 35.33 -4.85
C ARG A 112 5.60 35.86 -5.82
N ILE A 113 5.26 36.91 -6.56
CA ILE A 113 6.12 37.58 -7.55
C ILE A 113 6.21 39.06 -7.14
N GLU A 114 7.42 39.59 -6.97
CA GLU A 114 7.63 41.00 -6.57
C GLU A 114 6.83 41.41 -5.31
N ASN A 115 6.73 40.50 -4.34
CA ASN A 115 5.91 40.62 -3.11
C ASN A 115 4.38 40.59 -3.29
N GLU A 116 3.87 40.41 -4.51
CA GLU A 116 2.45 40.28 -4.79
C GLU A 116 2.04 38.83 -5.04
N TRP A 117 0.80 38.49 -4.68
CA TRP A 117 0.18 37.20 -5.02
C TRP A 117 -0.43 37.26 -6.42
N ARG A 118 -0.11 36.27 -7.26
CA ARG A 118 -0.66 36.18 -8.63
C ARG A 118 -1.06 34.76 -9.00
N GLY A 119 -2.26 34.63 -9.58
CA GLY A 119 -2.74 33.40 -10.24
C GLY A 119 -3.44 32.37 -9.35
N GLY A 120 -3.73 32.69 -8.08
CA GLY A 120 -4.49 31.83 -7.18
C GLY A 120 -6.01 31.89 -7.40
N LEU A 121 -6.72 30.94 -6.81
CA LEU A 121 -8.19 30.98 -6.68
C LEU A 121 -8.63 32.02 -5.65
N ILE A 122 -7.89 32.18 -4.56
CA ILE A 122 -8.11 33.23 -3.56
C ILE A 122 -7.55 34.54 -4.10
N PRO A 123 -8.40 35.57 -4.29
CA PRO A 123 -7.91 36.87 -4.73
C PRO A 123 -6.95 37.49 -3.71
N PRO A 124 -5.90 38.22 -4.14
CA PRO A 124 -4.89 38.78 -3.25
C PRO A 124 -5.45 39.63 -2.10
N GLU A 125 -6.57 40.33 -2.30
CA GLU A 125 -7.20 41.16 -1.27
C GLU A 125 -7.82 40.37 -0.11
N TYR A 126 -8.01 39.06 -0.26
CA TYR A 126 -8.45 38.17 0.83
C TYR A 126 -7.26 37.55 1.57
N ILE A 127 -6.03 37.73 1.11
CA ILE A 127 -4.83 37.20 1.79
C ILE A 127 -4.33 38.26 2.78
N LEU A 128 -4.49 37.99 4.07
CA LEU A 128 -4.22 38.95 5.15
C LEU A 128 -2.74 38.95 5.54
N GLU A 129 -2.18 37.77 5.79
CA GLU A 129 -0.80 37.57 6.25
C GLU A 129 -0.32 36.16 5.87
N HIS A 130 0.99 35.95 5.89
CA HIS A 130 1.60 34.66 5.64
C HIS A 130 2.89 34.46 6.45
N GLU A 131 3.20 33.20 6.74
CA GLU A 131 4.45 32.75 7.33
C GLU A 131 5.15 31.83 6.32
N SER A 132 6.45 32.01 6.09
CA SER A 132 7.20 31.19 5.12
C SER A 132 7.66 29.86 5.74
N MET A 133 7.69 28.81 4.93
CA MET A 133 8.22 27.51 5.33
C MET A 133 9.74 27.53 5.41
N THR A 134 10.29 26.98 6.49
CA THR A 134 11.74 26.85 6.65
C THR A 134 12.30 25.83 5.65
N GLY A 135 13.36 26.22 4.93
CA GLY A 135 14.11 25.31 4.06
C GLY A 135 13.51 25.05 2.67
N THR A 136 12.32 25.59 2.35
CA THR A 136 11.74 25.49 1.00
C THR A 136 11.45 26.88 0.43
N PRO A 137 12.23 27.36 -0.56
CA PRO A 137 12.04 28.69 -1.13
C PRO A 137 10.63 28.91 -1.70
N ASN A 138 10.05 30.06 -1.36
CA ASN A 138 8.71 30.51 -1.77
C ASN A 138 7.53 29.62 -1.33
N ALA A 139 7.79 28.60 -0.51
CA ALA A 139 6.72 27.83 0.13
C ALA A 139 6.26 28.55 1.41
N MET A 140 4.96 28.57 1.64
CA MET A 140 4.35 29.08 2.85
C MET A 140 4.09 27.96 3.84
N ARG A 141 4.21 28.33 5.10
CA ARG A 141 3.89 27.50 6.25
C ARG A 141 2.45 27.72 6.70
N THR A 142 2.07 28.99 6.81
CA THR A 142 0.75 29.44 7.25
C THR A 142 0.32 30.58 6.33
N VAL A 143 -0.95 30.63 5.95
CA VAL A 143 -1.58 31.76 5.25
C VAL A 143 -2.88 32.09 5.95
N TYR A 144 -3.08 33.36 6.27
CA TYR A 144 -4.30 33.87 6.90
C TYR A 144 -5.20 34.47 5.82
N VAL A 145 -6.44 33.99 5.75
CA VAL A 145 -7.41 34.35 4.71
C VAL A 145 -8.62 35.01 5.36
N ARG A 146 -9.07 36.12 4.79
CA ARG A 146 -10.33 36.74 5.15
C ARG A 146 -11.49 35.78 4.87
N HIS A 147 -12.15 35.34 5.94
CA HIS A 147 -13.33 34.49 5.89
C HIS A 147 -14.60 35.34 5.98
N GLY A 148 -15.44 35.21 4.95
CA GLY A 148 -16.67 35.95 4.80
C GLY A 148 -16.48 37.47 4.79
N GLY A 149 -17.58 38.16 5.10
CA GLY A 149 -17.64 39.62 5.20
C GLY A 149 -17.77 40.31 3.84
N GLY A 150 -18.86 41.06 3.69
CA GLY A 150 -19.12 42.01 2.61
C GLY A 150 -20.07 43.10 3.12
N GLY A 151 -19.89 44.35 2.68
CA GLY A 151 -20.63 45.49 3.25
C GLY A 151 -20.21 45.79 4.70
N ASP A 152 -21.18 45.96 5.61
CA ASP A 152 -20.97 46.35 7.02
C ASP A 152 -20.67 45.18 7.98
N VAL A 153 -20.50 43.95 7.47
CA VAL A 153 -20.28 42.75 8.29
C VAL A 153 -18.79 42.52 8.56
N GLN A 154 -18.41 42.38 9.84
CA GLN A 154 -17.04 42.04 10.23
C GLN A 154 -16.63 40.66 9.69
N TYR A 155 -15.42 40.58 9.14
CA TYR A 155 -14.83 39.33 8.67
C TYR A 155 -14.06 38.62 9.79
N GLN A 156 -13.88 37.31 9.65
CA GLN A 156 -12.99 36.50 10.49
C GLN A 156 -11.73 36.10 9.70
N SER A 157 -10.76 35.45 10.35
CA SER A 157 -9.49 35.04 9.71
C SER A 157 -9.35 33.52 9.73
N SER A 158 -9.55 32.88 8.57
CA SER A 158 -9.23 31.46 8.38
C SER A 158 -7.72 31.28 8.42
N LYS A 159 -7.26 30.23 9.09
CA LYS A 159 -5.84 29.89 9.15
C LYS A 159 -5.59 28.65 8.29
N VAL A 160 -4.80 28.79 7.24
CA VAL A 160 -4.44 27.67 6.36
C VAL A 160 -2.99 27.28 6.59
N GLN A 161 -2.74 26.08 7.08
CA GLN A 161 -1.40 25.56 7.35
C GLN A 161 -1.03 24.48 6.34
N LEU A 162 0.19 24.58 5.80
CA LEU A 162 0.70 23.65 4.81
C LEU A 162 1.78 22.75 5.42
N TRP A 163 1.54 21.44 5.41
CA TRP A 163 2.34 20.44 6.11
C TRP A 163 2.94 19.39 5.17
N SER A 164 4.26 19.27 5.22
CA SER A 164 5.02 18.26 4.49
C SER A 164 5.14 16.99 5.32
N TYR A 165 4.49 15.90 4.90
CA TYR A 165 4.61 14.65 5.64
C TYR A 165 5.96 13.92 5.43
N SER A 166 6.84 14.41 4.55
CA SER A 166 8.26 13.99 4.52
C SER A 166 9.02 14.25 5.83
N GLN A 167 8.50 15.12 6.70
CA GLN A 167 9.06 15.42 8.02
C GLN A 167 8.59 14.44 9.11
N GLY A 168 7.78 13.45 8.72
CA GLY A 168 7.19 12.45 9.61
C GLY A 168 6.03 12.99 10.45
N GLN A 169 5.40 12.08 11.18
CA GLN A 169 4.21 12.36 11.99
C GLN A 169 4.42 13.39 13.12
N HIS A 170 5.65 13.57 13.59
CA HIS A 170 5.98 14.50 14.69
C HIS A 170 5.72 15.97 14.37
N ALA A 171 5.67 16.31 13.07
CA ALA A 171 5.28 17.64 12.65
C ALA A 171 3.82 17.95 13.04
N LEU A 172 2.92 16.96 13.03
CA LEU A 172 1.46 17.13 13.10
C LEU A 172 0.90 17.11 14.53
N MET A 173 1.46 17.92 15.44
CA MET A 173 1.09 17.95 16.86
C MET A 173 0.56 19.32 17.31
N GLY A 174 -0.40 19.32 18.24
CA GLY A 174 -0.74 20.48 19.07
C GLY A 174 -2.00 21.27 18.72
N ASP A 175 -2.53 21.15 17.49
CA ASP A 175 -3.71 21.91 17.04
C ASP A 175 -5.00 21.06 17.00
N SER A 176 -6.15 21.73 17.12
CA SER A 176 -7.48 21.17 16.84
C SER A 176 -7.92 21.65 15.46
N VAL A 177 -8.15 20.74 14.52
CA VAL A 177 -8.25 21.02 13.08
C VAL A 177 -9.68 20.89 12.59
N ASP A 178 -10.20 21.90 11.90
CA ASP A 178 -11.58 21.92 11.42
C ASP A 178 -11.70 21.24 10.04
N TRP A 179 -10.75 21.49 9.15
CA TRP A 179 -10.67 20.89 7.82
C TRP A 179 -9.28 20.33 7.52
N TYR A 180 -9.19 19.14 6.93
CA TYR A 180 -7.95 18.64 6.36
C TYR A 180 -8.10 18.24 4.90
N HIS A 181 -7.02 18.38 4.14
CA HIS A 181 -6.88 17.84 2.80
C HIS A 181 -5.51 17.18 2.68
N ILE A 182 -5.51 15.86 2.43
CA ILE A 182 -4.30 15.10 2.12
C ILE A 182 -4.24 14.90 0.60
N ASP A 183 -3.26 15.54 -0.04
CA ASP A 183 -2.96 15.36 -1.47
C ASP A 183 -1.80 14.38 -1.64
N GLU A 184 -2.00 13.44 -2.56
CA GLU A 184 -1.18 12.23 -2.74
C GLU A 184 -1.16 11.30 -1.51
N GLU A 185 -1.00 10.01 -1.76
CA GLU A 185 -1.05 9.02 -0.68
C GLU A 185 0.17 9.17 0.25
N PRO A 186 -0.02 9.29 1.58
CA PRO A 186 1.10 9.30 2.51
C PRO A 186 1.75 7.92 2.57
N ARG A 187 3.07 7.86 2.44
CA ARG A 187 3.84 6.60 2.59
C ARG A 187 3.85 6.11 4.03
N ASP A 188 3.94 7.05 4.97
CA ASP A 188 3.86 6.76 6.40
C ASP A 188 2.39 6.61 6.80
N GLN A 189 2.02 5.37 7.14
CA GLN A 189 0.67 4.99 7.55
C GLN A 189 0.23 5.68 8.86
N GLN A 190 1.15 6.26 9.64
CA GLN A 190 0.83 6.98 10.88
C GLN A 190 0.33 8.41 10.63
N ILE A 191 0.52 8.96 9.43
CA ILE A 191 0.09 10.34 9.11
C ILE A 191 -1.42 10.49 9.21
N PHE A 192 -2.17 9.58 8.59
CA PHE A 192 -3.63 9.67 8.57
C PHE A 192 -4.25 9.55 9.98
N PRO A 193 -3.88 8.54 10.81
CA PRO A 193 -4.30 8.49 12.21
C PRO A 193 -3.99 9.75 13.01
N GLN A 194 -2.82 10.36 12.84
CA GLN A 194 -2.49 11.61 13.54
C GLN A 194 -3.40 12.76 13.11
N VAL A 195 -3.70 12.90 11.82
CA VAL A 195 -4.65 13.91 11.33
C VAL A 195 -6.03 13.68 11.94
N LEU A 196 -6.52 12.45 11.98
CA LEU A 196 -7.82 12.13 12.56
C LEU A 196 -7.92 12.46 14.06
N VAL A 197 -6.84 12.27 14.83
CA VAL A 197 -6.83 12.65 16.25
C VAL A 197 -6.96 14.17 16.40
N ARG A 198 -6.41 14.96 15.47
CA ARG A 198 -6.46 16.43 15.51
C ARG A 198 -7.83 16.97 15.11
N THR A 199 -8.58 16.23 14.31
CA THR A 199 -9.92 16.63 13.90
C THR A 199 -10.98 16.28 14.93
N ALA A 200 -10.68 15.43 15.92
CA ALA A 200 -11.66 14.96 16.91
C ALA A 200 -12.41 16.08 17.64
N THR A 201 -11.76 17.23 17.88
CA THR A 201 -12.35 18.41 18.54
C THR A 201 -12.55 19.60 17.61
N GLY A 202 -12.31 19.42 16.30
CA GLY A 202 -12.51 20.45 15.28
C GLY A 202 -13.98 20.77 15.03
N ASP A 203 -14.21 21.75 14.17
CA ASP A 203 -15.51 22.30 13.80
C ASP A 203 -16.35 22.68 15.04
N GLN A 204 -15.74 23.49 15.92
CA GLN A 204 -16.34 23.90 17.20
C GLN A 204 -16.79 22.73 18.10
N GLY A 205 -16.09 21.60 18.03
CA GLY A 205 -16.39 20.39 18.80
C GLY A 205 -17.41 19.45 18.15
N LEU A 206 -17.85 19.72 16.92
CA LEU A 206 -18.70 18.83 16.12
C LEU A 206 -17.91 17.68 15.47
N GLY A 207 -16.58 17.76 15.48
CA GLY A 207 -15.67 16.84 14.82
C GLY A 207 -15.34 17.35 13.43
N GLY A 208 -14.08 17.72 13.24
CA GLY A 208 -13.52 18.19 11.98
C GLY A 208 -13.59 17.13 10.88
N ARG A 209 -13.50 17.59 9.65
CA ARG A 209 -13.73 16.79 8.44
C ARG A 209 -12.58 16.95 7.46
N GLY A 210 -12.55 16.11 6.44
CA GLY A 210 -11.58 16.32 5.38
C GLY A 210 -11.65 15.34 4.25
N ILE A 211 -10.75 15.61 3.29
CA ILE A 211 -10.64 14.86 2.06
C ILE A 211 -9.25 14.28 1.87
N LEU A 212 -9.21 13.16 1.13
CA LEU A 212 -7.98 12.59 0.61
C LEU A 212 -8.11 12.52 -0.90
N THR A 213 -7.12 13.02 -1.64
CA THR A 213 -7.12 12.92 -3.10
C THR A 213 -5.82 12.32 -3.59
N PHE A 214 -5.88 11.10 -4.14
CA PHE A 214 -4.69 10.42 -4.65
C PHE A 214 -5.01 9.38 -5.72
N THR A 215 -3.98 8.99 -6.46
CA THR A 215 -3.98 7.75 -7.24
C THR A 215 -3.37 6.68 -6.34
N PRO A 216 -3.91 5.45 -6.26
CA PRO A 216 -3.37 4.41 -5.37
C PRO A 216 -2.06 3.81 -5.93
N GLU A 217 -1.02 4.64 -6.04
CA GLU A 217 0.29 4.27 -6.58
C GLU A 217 1.04 3.29 -5.69
N ASN A 218 0.69 3.21 -4.40
CA ASN A 218 1.23 2.23 -3.46
C ASN A 218 0.38 0.94 -3.38
N GLY A 219 -0.66 0.80 -4.22
CA GLY A 219 -1.55 -0.36 -4.25
C GLY A 219 -2.57 -0.39 -3.10
N ARG A 220 -2.84 -1.59 -2.57
CA ARG A 220 -3.82 -1.81 -1.49
C ARG A 220 -3.18 -1.60 -0.11
N THR A 221 -2.83 -0.35 0.20
CA THR A 221 -2.39 0.02 1.55
C THR A 221 -3.51 -0.18 2.58
N GLU A 222 -3.19 -0.18 3.87
CA GLU A 222 -4.19 -0.28 4.94
C GLU A 222 -5.28 0.80 4.80
N LEU A 223 -4.88 2.03 4.45
CA LEU A 223 -5.79 3.15 4.19
C LEU A 223 -6.74 2.85 3.01
N VAL A 224 -6.21 2.34 1.90
CA VAL A 224 -7.02 1.98 0.72
C VAL A 224 -7.97 0.83 1.05
N VAL A 225 -7.48 -0.21 1.73
CA VAL A 225 -8.30 -1.36 2.15
C VAL A 225 -9.43 -0.92 3.09
N GLN A 226 -9.13 -0.03 4.05
CA GLN A 226 -10.13 0.50 4.98
C GLN A 226 -11.27 1.22 4.24
N PHE A 227 -10.96 2.06 3.25
CA PHE A 227 -12.00 2.78 2.50
C PHE A 227 -12.74 1.90 1.48
N MET A 228 -12.09 0.88 0.92
CA MET A 228 -12.68 0.00 -0.10
C MET A 228 -13.50 -1.15 0.49
N ASP A 229 -12.95 -1.87 1.47
CA ASP A 229 -13.48 -3.16 1.92
C ASP A 229 -14.22 -3.04 3.26
N THR A 230 -13.73 -2.19 4.17
CA THR A 230 -14.22 -2.08 5.54
C THR A 230 -14.49 -0.62 5.97
N PRO A 231 -15.22 0.18 5.18
CA PRO A 231 -15.43 1.59 5.49
C PRO A 231 -16.20 1.76 6.79
N SER A 232 -15.69 2.62 7.67
CA SER A 232 -16.42 3.04 8.86
C SER A 232 -17.59 3.97 8.50
N LYS A 233 -18.53 4.19 9.43
CA LYS A 233 -19.73 5.01 9.20
C LYS A 233 -19.44 6.43 8.69
N GLY A 234 -18.30 7.00 9.08
CA GLY A 234 -17.88 8.35 8.70
C GLY A 234 -17.03 8.42 7.43
N GLN A 235 -16.82 7.30 6.73
CA GLN A 235 -15.95 7.19 5.57
C GLN A 235 -16.75 7.00 4.28
N LYS A 236 -16.31 7.68 3.22
CA LYS A 236 -16.84 7.54 1.87
C LYS A 236 -15.72 7.47 0.86
N LEU A 237 -15.78 6.47 -0.02
CA LEU A 237 -14.90 6.35 -1.17
C LEU A 237 -15.64 6.81 -2.43
N ILE A 238 -14.94 7.61 -3.23
CA ILE A 238 -15.35 8.04 -4.58
C ILE A 238 -14.25 7.64 -5.53
N THR A 239 -14.63 7.02 -6.64
CA THR A 239 -13.71 6.55 -7.67
C THR A 239 -14.01 7.23 -9.00
N ALA A 240 -12.95 7.57 -9.75
CA ALA A 240 -13.09 8.12 -11.10
C ALA A 240 -11.94 7.67 -12.01
N GLY A 241 -12.27 7.41 -13.27
CA GLY A 241 -11.34 7.04 -14.33
C GLY A 241 -11.22 8.11 -15.41
N TRP A 242 -10.48 7.78 -16.46
CA TRP A 242 -10.38 8.61 -17.66
C TRP A 242 -11.71 8.80 -18.39
N ASP A 243 -12.65 7.88 -18.23
CA ASP A 243 -13.97 7.97 -18.85
C ASP A 243 -14.86 9.01 -18.17
N ASP A 244 -14.56 9.36 -16.93
CA ASP A 244 -15.21 10.43 -16.17
C ASP A 244 -14.56 11.79 -16.40
N ALA A 245 -13.53 11.88 -17.25
CA ALA A 245 -12.73 13.07 -17.51
C ALA A 245 -12.85 13.54 -18.98
N PRO A 246 -13.90 14.32 -19.33
CA PRO A 246 -14.16 14.82 -20.69
C PRO A 246 -13.02 15.59 -21.37
N HIS A 247 -12.09 16.17 -20.60
CA HIS A 247 -10.95 16.91 -21.16
C HIS A 247 -9.85 16.01 -21.73
N LEU A 248 -9.86 14.70 -21.46
CA LEU A 248 -8.92 13.74 -22.04
C LEU A 248 -9.48 13.24 -23.38
N THR A 249 -8.92 13.72 -24.49
CA THR A 249 -9.30 13.25 -25.84
C THR A 249 -8.87 11.81 -26.04
N THR A 250 -9.50 11.11 -26.99
CA THR A 250 -9.18 9.72 -27.32
C THR A 250 -7.70 9.58 -27.74
N GLU A 251 -7.16 10.52 -28.52
CA GLU A 251 -5.75 10.46 -28.94
C GLU A 251 -4.80 10.59 -27.75
N VAL A 252 -5.12 11.45 -26.78
CA VAL A 252 -4.34 11.62 -25.55
C VAL A 252 -4.40 10.35 -24.70
N LYS A 253 -5.58 9.75 -24.55
CA LYS A 253 -5.77 8.49 -23.82
C LYS A 253 -4.91 7.37 -24.45
N GLU A 254 -4.99 7.19 -25.77
CA GLU A 254 -4.23 6.14 -26.48
C GLU A 254 -2.71 6.33 -26.33
N THR A 255 -2.24 7.57 -26.51
CA THR A 255 -0.81 7.91 -26.40
C THR A 255 -0.26 7.65 -25.00
N LEU A 256 -0.99 8.07 -23.97
CA LEU A 256 -0.61 7.84 -22.57
C LEU A 256 -0.69 6.34 -22.21
N LEU A 257 -1.74 5.64 -22.65
CA LEU A 257 -1.92 4.20 -22.38
C LEU A 257 -0.79 3.36 -22.99
N ALA A 258 -0.35 3.70 -24.21
CA ALA A 258 0.78 3.03 -24.87
C ALA A 258 2.10 3.21 -24.10
N SER A 259 2.24 4.34 -23.40
CA SER A 259 3.43 4.67 -22.62
C SER A 259 3.47 4.00 -21.24
N PHE A 260 2.32 3.54 -20.71
CA PHE A 260 2.25 2.91 -19.40
C PHE A 260 2.58 1.42 -19.43
N PRO A 261 3.40 0.91 -18.48
CA PRO A 261 3.58 -0.51 -18.27
C PRO A 261 2.24 -1.20 -18.02
N VAL A 262 2.04 -2.39 -18.61
CA VAL A 262 0.75 -3.12 -18.60
C VAL A 262 0.18 -3.25 -17.18
N HIS A 263 1.02 -3.57 -16.20
CA HIS A 263 0.61 -3.76 -14.81
C HIS A 263 0.12 -2.47 -14.13
N GLN A 264 0.54 -1.28 -14.59
CA GLN A 264 0.12 0.00 -13.99
C GLN A 264 -1.12 0.59 -14.68
N ARG A 265 -1.59 0.01 -15.78
CA ARG A 265 -2.63 0.64 -16.61
C ARG A 265 -3.91 0.89 -15.83
N ASP A 266 -4.46 -0.12 -15.17
CA ASP A 266 -5.74 0.02 -14.45
C ASP A 266 -5.64 1.05 -13.32
N MET A 267 -4.52 1.10 -12.61
CA MET A 267 -4.26 2.12 -11.59
C MET A 267 -4.19 3.52 -12.20
N ARG A 268 -3.45 3.69 -13.31
CA ARG A 268 -3.26 5.01 -13.92
C ARG A 268 -4.47 5.52 -14.69
N THR A 269 -5.31 4.65 -15.24
CA THR A 269 -6.45 5.02 -16.09
C THR A 269 -7.82 4.89 -15.43
N LYS A 270 -7.97 3.99 -14.45
CA LYS A 270 -9.23 3.77 -13.72
C LYS A 270 -9.15 4.13 -12.24
N GLY A 271 -7.95 4.40 -11.71
CA GLY A 271 -7.77 4.65 -10.28
C GLY A 271 -7.96 3.40 -9.42
N ILE A 272 -7.94 2.20 -10.03
CA ILE A 272 -8.11 0.94 -9.31
C ILE A 272 -6.75 0.55 -8.73
N PRO A 273 -6.61 0.37 -7.41
CA PRO A 273 -5.34 -0.03 -6.81
C PRO A 273 -4.88 -1.32 -7.47
N MET A 274 -3.60 -1.38 -7.81
CA MET A 274 -3.01 -2.65 -8.21
C MET A 274 -3.21 -3.64 -7.06
N LEU A 275 -3.86 -4.77 -7.36
CA LEU A 275 -3.82 -5.94 -6.50
C LEU A 275 -2.34 -6.32 -6.33
N GLY A 276 -1.82 -6.17 -5.10
CA GLY A 276 -0.48 -6.65 -4.76
C GLY A 276 0.71 -5.71 -5.04
N HIS A 277 0.56 -4.37 -5.09
CA HIS A 277 1.77 -3.52 -5.07
C HIS A 277 2.52 -3.73 -3.74
N GLY A 278 3.83 -4.01 -3.82
CA GLY A 278 4.65 -4.46 -2.70
C GLY A 278 4.53 -5.96 -2.43
N ARG A 279 3.36 -6.60 -2.55
CA ARG A 279 3.22 -8.03 -2.26
C ARG A 279 4.00 -8.89 -3.24
N ILE A 280 4.76 -9.85 -2.70
CA ILE A 280 5.53 -10.80 -3.51
C ILE A 280 4.59 -11.82 -4.18
N TYR A 281 3.53 -12.22 -3.47
CA TYR A 281 2.46 -13.05 -4.00
C TYR A 281 1.17 -12.24 -4.13
N ASP A 282 0.76 -11.97 -5.36
CA ASP A 282 -0.38 -11.12 -5.74
C ASP A 282 -1.69 -11.91 -5.96
N LEU A 283 -1.91 -12.98 -5.19
CA LEU A 283 -3.04 -13.89 -5.34
C LEU A 283 -3.94 -13.87 -4.09
N SER A 284 -5.23 -14.16 -4.26
CA SER A 284 -6.18 -14.27 -3.16
C SER A 284 -6.00 -15.59 -2.38
N GLU A 285 -6.43 -15.61 -1.13
CA GLU A 285 -6.42 -16.81 -0.28
C GLU A 285 -7.22 -17.96 -0.94
N ASP A 286 -8.41 -17.66 -1.45
CA ASP A 286 -9.27 -18.63 -2.13
C ASP A 286 -8.60 -19.23 -3.39
N PHE A 287 -7.74 -18.46 -4.07
CA PHE A 287 -7.08 -18.93 -5.27
C PHE A 287 -5.98 -19.96 -4.96
N VAL A 288 -5.29 -19.81 -3.83
CA VAL A 288 -4.19 -20.70 -3.44
C VAL A 288 -4.63 -21.83 -2.52
N THR A 289 -5.83 -21.77 -1.94
CA THR A 289 -6.29 -22.80 -1.00
C THR A 289 -7.03 -23.97 -1.66
N CYS A 290 -7.04 -25.11 -0.98
CA CYS A 290 -7.88 -26.27 -1.26
C CYS A 290 -8.35 -26.94 0.04
N ASP A 291 -9.45 -27.72 -0.03
CA ASP A 291 -9.91 -28.47 1.13
C ASP A 291 -8.88 -29.55 1.52
N PRO A 292 -8.62 -29.77 2.83
CA PRO A 292 -7.69 -30.79 3.28
C PRO A 292 -8.13 -32.20 2.87
N PHE A 293 -7.17 -33.04 2.49
CA PHE A 293 -7.40 -34.45 2.16
C PHE A 293 -6.21 -35.33 2.57
N ASP A 294 -6.45 -36.63 2.64
CA ASP A 294 -5.40 -37.60 2.97
C ASP A 294 -4.41 -37.75 1.82
N ILE A 295 -3.13 -37.44 2.10
CA ILE A 295 -2.07 -37.57 1.11
C ILE A 295 -1.85 -39.05 0.73
N PRO A 296 -1.90 -39.43 -0.56
CA PRO A 296 -1.63 -40.79 -1.01
C PRO A 296 -0.20 -41.28 -0.72
N ASP A 297 -0.05 -42.60 -0.52
CA ASP A 297 1.25 -43.21 -0.16
C ASP A 297 2.33 -43.06 -1.24
N HIS A 298 1.95 -42.96 -2.52
CA HIS A 298 2.89 -42.84 -3.62
C HIS A 298 3.43 -41.42 -3.81
N TRP A 299 2.70 -40.40 -3.33
CA TRP A 299 3.12 -39.00 -3.38
C TRP A 299 4.38 -38.77 -2.57
N LYS A 300 5.16 -37.77 -2.97
CA LYS A 300 6.41 -37.43 -2.30
C LYS A 300 6.14 -36.43 -1.18
N VAL A 301 6.82 -36.58 -0.05
CA VAL A 301 6.77 -35.67 1.08
C VAL A 301 8.17 -35.19 1.47
N ILE A 302 8.26 -33.92 1.82
CA ILE A 302 9.45 -33.27 2.34
C ILE A 302 9.05 -32.16 3.30
N ASP A 303 9.81 -32.01 4.37
CA ASP A 303 9.62 -30.94 5.33
C ASP A 303 10.57 -29.78 5.05
N GLY A 304 10.16 -28.58 5.44
CA GLY A 304 11.00 -27.39 5.47
C GLY A 304 10.98 -26.76 6.84
N MET A 305 12.07 -26.12 7.23
CA MET A 305 12.13 -25.34 8.46
C MET A 305 12.92 -24.06 8.30
N ASP A 306 12.59 -23.08 9.13
CA ASP A 306 13.39 -21.89 9.36
C ASP A 306 13.74 -21.77 10.85
N PHE A 307 14.97 -21.37 11.15
CA PHE A 307 15.46 -21.30 12.53
C PHE A 307 15.16 -19.92 13.10
N GLY A 308 14.65 -19.86 14.33
CA GLY A 308 14.37 -18.59 15.00
C GLY A 308 14.30 -18.71 16.51
N TRP A 309 14.60 -17.61 17.20
CA TRP A 309 14.35 -17.43 18.63
C TRP A 309 13.53 -16.17 18.89
N ASP A 310 14.13 -14.98 18.64
CA ASP A 310 13.48 -13.67 18.77
C ASP A 310 12.44 -13.43 17.65
N HIS A 311 12.80 -13.83 16.43
CA HIS A 311 11.82 -14.12 15.39
C HIS A 311 11.38 -15.60 15.49
N PRO A 312 10.18 -15.93 15.01
CA PRO A 312 9.66 -17.28 15.13
C PRO A 312 10.54 -18.33 14.46
N GLN A 313 10.60 -19.53 15.01
CA GLN A 313 10.95 -20.70 14.20
C GLN A 313 9.70 -21.24 13.52
N ALA A 314 9.87 -21.86 12.36
CA ALA A 314 8.77 -22.39 11.56
C ALA A 314 9.10 -23.78 11.01
N GLN A 315 8.07 -24.61 10.87
CA GLN A 315 8.14 -25.90 10.18
C GLN A 315 6.91 -26.09 9.29
N ILE A 316 7.13 -26.67 8.11
CA ILE A 316 6.07 -27.00 7.14
C ILE A 316 6.29 -28.38 6.53
N GLN A 317 5.25 -28.96 5.96
CA GLN A 317 5.33 -30.16 5.13
C GLN A 317 4.73 -29.94 3.75
N LEU A 318 5.52 -30.21 2.73
CA LEU A 318 5.06 -30.30 1.34
C LEU A 318 4.71 -31.74 0.99
N ALA A 319 3.58 -31.91 0.30
CA ALA A 319 3.25 -33.12 -0.44
C ALA A 319 3.25 -32.82 -1.94
N ILE A 320 3.81 -33.72 -2.74
CA ILE A 320 4.02 -33.53 -4.18
C ILE A 320 3.38 -34.69 -4.90
N ASP A 321 2.36 -34.36 -5.67
CA ASP A 321 1.78 -35.26 -6.66
C ASP A 321 2.69 -35.29 -7.89
N MET A 322 3.30 -36.44 -8.14
CA MET A 322 4.22 -36.60 -9.27
C MET A 322 3.50 -36.77 -10.61
N ASP A 323 2.21 -37.07 -10.61
CA ASP A 323 1.43 -37.27 -11.84
C ASP A 323 0.96 -35.94 -12.41
N THR A 324 0.51 -35.02 -11.54
CA THR A 324 0.06 -33.67 -11.93
C THR A 324 1.13 -32.59 -11.76
N GLU A 325 2.22 -32.93 -11.08
CA GLU A 325 3.25 -32.00 -10.60
C GLU A 325 2.68 -30.91 -9.67
N THR A 326 1.61 -31.23 -8.94
CA THR A 326 0.98 -30.32 -7.99
C THR A 326 1.64 -30.45 -6.62
N ILE A 327 1.96 -29.31 -6.02
CA ILE A 327 2.55 -29.21 -4.69
C ILE A 327 1.51 -28.69 -3.71
N TYR A 328 1.43 -29.34 -2.56
CA TYR A 328 0.49 -29.03 -1.50
C TYR A 328 1.25 -28.70 -0.21
N VAL A 329 0.98 -27.55 0.40
CA VAL A 329 1.34 -27.28 1.79
C VAL A 329 0.26 -27.91 2.66
N THR A 330 0.64 -28.94 3.40
CA THR A 330 -0.31 -29.80 4.14
C THR A 330 -0.33 -29.50 5.64
N HIS A 331 0.83 -29.08 6.17
CA HIS A 331 1.02 -28.73 7.57
C HIS A 331 1.91 -27.50 7.66
N ALA A 332 1.64 -26.66 8.65
CA ALA A 332 2.47 -25.52 8.99
C ALA A 332 2.38 -25.26 10.50
N TRP A 333 3.50 -24.95 11.13
CA TRP A 333 3.60 -24.57 12.53
C TRP A 333 4.64 -23.45 12.67
N LYS A 334 4.38 -22.51 13.58
CA LYS A 334 5.27 -21.37 13.86
C LYS A 334 5.14 -20.94 15.32
N GLN A 335 6.26 -20.72 16.01
CA GLN A 335 6.26 -20.18 17.37
C GLN A 335 7.59 -19.48 17.74
N ARG A 336 7.52 -18.45 18.59
CA ARG A 336 8.68 -17.72 19.15
C ARG A 336 9.06 -18.24 20.53
N HIS A 337 10.34 -18.12 20.90
CA HIS A 337 10.87 -18.51 22.23
C HIS A 337 10.58 -19.97 22.63
N VAL A 338 10.67 -20.88 21.66
CA VAL A 338 10.42 -22.31 21.86
C VAL A 338 11.69 -23.09 21.58
N SER A 339 11.98 -24.12 22.37
CA SER A 339 13.16 -24.97 22.16
C SER A 339 12.97 -25.93 20.98
N PRO A 340 14.05 -26.44 20.36
CA PRO A 340 13.95 -27.46 19.30
C PRO A 340 13.19 -28.73 19.73
N ASN A 341 13.26 -29.11 21.02
CA ASN A 341 12.53 -30.26 21.57
C ASN A 341 11.02 -30.02 21.65
N ASP A 342 10.60 -28.80 21.99
CA ASP A 342 9.19 -28.43 22.06
C ASP A 342 8.59 -28.31 20.65
N ALA A 343 9.35 -27.72 19.71
CA ALA A 343 8.99 -27.69 18.29
C ALA A 343 8.84 -29.11 17.73
N TRP A 344 9.76 -30.02 18.06
CA TRP A 344 9.61 -31.44 17.74
C TRP A 344 8.37 -32.05 18.40
N GLY A 345 8.10 -31.75 19.67
CA GLY A 345 6.89 -32.18 20.36
C GLY A 345 5.60 -31.81 19.62
N ALA A 346 5.54 -30.62 19.05
CA ALA A 346 4.41 -30.11 18.29
C ALA A 346 4.29 -30.70 16.88
N THR A 347 5.41 -31.04 16.23
CA THR A 347 5.45 -31.38 14.79
C THR A 347 5.73 -32.86 14.48
N LYS A 348 6.23 -33.63 15.46
CA LYS A 348 6.64 -35.05 15.28
C LYS A 348 5.58 -35.95 14.66
N PHE A 349 4.29 -35.64 14.82
CA PHE A 349 3.21 -36.47 14.31
C PHE A 349 3.15 -36.49 12.77
N TRP A 350 3.70 -35.47 12.11
CA TRP A 350 3.84 -35.40 10.64
C TRP A 350 5.30 -35.33 10.17
N SER A 351 6.23 -34.85 11.00
CA SER A 351 7.65 -34.71 10.61
C SER A 351 8.52 -35.94 10.82
N LYS A 352 8.04 -36.93 11.61
CA LYS A 352 8.88 -38.08 11.95
C LYS A 352 9.29 -38.86 10.71
N ASP A 353 10.60 -39.11 10.59
CA ASP A 353 11.23 -39.83 9.48
C ASP A 353 11.13 -39.19 8.08
N VAL A 354 10.58 -37.97 7.98
CA VAL A 354 10.51 -37.16 6.76
C VAL A 354 11.77 -36.30 6.62
N PRO A 355 12.47 -36.29 5.47
CA PRO A 355 13.63 -35.45 5.26
C PRO A 355 13.28 -33.97 5.41
N THR A 356 14.11 -33.21 6.14
CA THR A 356 13.83 -31.80 6.43
C THR A 356 14.89 -30.88 5.84
N ALA A 357 14.45 -29.94 5.00
CA ALA A 357 15.25 -28.85 4.44
C ALA A 357 15.40 -27.70 5.44
N TRP A 358 16.57 -27.05 5.44
CA TRP A 358 16.95 -26.06 6.45
C TRP A 358 17.86 -24.97 5.84
N PRO A 359 17.86 -23.74 6.38
CA PRO A 359 18.61 -22.60 5.83
C PRO A 359 20.12 -22.69 6.09
N LEU A 360 20.91 -21.88 5.37
CA LEU A 360 22.37 -21.78 5.56
C LEU A 360 22.75 -21.47 7.02
N ASP A 361 21.91 -20.72 7.73
CA ASP A 361 22.13 -20.30 9.12
C ASP A 361 22.29 -21.46 10.09
N GLY A 362 21.85 -22.67 9.72
CA GLY A 362 22.09 -23.88 10.51
C GLY A 362 23.56 -24.25 10.68
N LEU A 363 24.45 -23.70 9.86
CA LEU A 363 25.91 -23.85 9.98
C LEU A 363 26.53 -22.89 10.99
N GLN A 364 25.80 -21.88 11.45
CA GLN A 364 26.27 -20.95 12.47
C GLN A 364 26.43 -21.68 13.82
N THR A 365 27.51 -21.35 14.52
CA THR A 365 27.84 -21.92 15.83
C THR A 365 27.38 -20.97 16.93
N GLU A 366 26.60 -21.45 17.90
CA GLU A 366 26.16 -20.63 19.01
C GLU A 366 27.33 -20.24 19.94
N LYS A 367 27.35 -18.96 20.35
CA LYS A 367 28.34 -18.39 21.28
C LYS A 367 28.10 -18.91 22.70
N GLY A 368 28.49 -20.16 22.95
CA GLY A 368 28.44 -20.77 24.28
C GLY A 368 28.57 -22.28 24.28
N SER A 369 28.01 -22.96 23.28
CA SER A 369 27.97 -24.43 23.21
C SER A 369 28.95 -25.06 22.23
N GLY A 370 29.44 -24.28 21.25
CA GLY A 370 30.28 -24.79 20.16
C GLY A 370 29.57 -25.72 19.17
N LYS A 371 28.25 -25.95 19.33
CA LYS A 371 27.44 -26.75 18.40
C LYS A 371 26.81 -25.88 17.31
N GLN A 372 26.69 -26.45 16.12
CA GLN A 372 25.91 -25.86 15.03
C GLN A 372 24.43 -25.89 15.35
N GLN A 373 23.68 -24.86 14.93
CA GLN A 373 22.25 -24.77 15.20
C GLN A 373 21.48 -26.00 14.68
N LYS A 374 21.84 -26.51 13.50
CA LYS A 374 21.30 -27.76 12.92
C LYS A 374 21.41 -28.97 13.87
N ALA A 375 22.47 -29.06 14.66
CA ALA A 375 22.72 -30.21 15.52
C ALA A 375 21.65 -30.34 16.61
N TYR A 376 21.14 -29.23 17.14
CA TYR A 376 20.08 -29.24 18.14
C TYR A 376 18.76 -29.81 17.61
N TYR A 377 18.38 -29.43 16.39
CA TYR A 377 17.17 -29.95 15.74
C TYR A 377 17.34 -31.44 15.36
N LYS A 378 18.55 -31.83 14.95
CA LYS A 378 18.86 -33.24 14.73
C LYS A 378 18.79 -34.06 16.03
N ASP A 379 19.33 -33.54 17.13
CA ASP A 379 19.30 -34.17 18.45
C ASP A 379 17.86 -34.27 18.99
N ALA A 380 16.98 -33.30 18.67
CA ALA A 380 15.56 -33.32 19.02
C ALA A 380 14.77 -34.41 18.28
N GLY A 381 15.13 -34.72 17.03
CA GLY A 381 14.55 -35.83 16.26
C GLY A 381 14.28 -35.53 14.78
N PHE A 382 14.47 -34.29 14.32
CA PHE A 382 14.26 -33.93 12.92
C PHE A 382 15.28 -34.62 12.00
N LYS A 383 14.81 -35.15 10.86
CA LYS A 383 15.66 -35.85 9.88
C LYS A 383 16.28 -34.84 8.91
N MET A 384 17.17 -34.02 9.45
CA MET A 384 17.86 -32.94 8.73
C MET A 384 18.60 -33.47 7.50
N LEU A 385 18.42 -32.82 6.36
CA LEU A 385 19.23 -33.08 5.15
C LEU A 385 20.71 -32.81 5.42
N ASN A 386 21.60 -33.49 4.69
CA ASN A 386 23.04 -33.33 4.90
C ASN A 386 23.50 -31.90 4.58
N GLU A 387 23.00 -31.34 3.48
CA GLU A 387 23.28 -30.00 3.01
C GLU A 387 22.11 -29.05 3.32
N HIS A 388 22.42 -27.76 3.44
CA HIS A 388 21.41 -26.72 3.59
C HIS A 388 20.65 -26.53 2.28
N ALA A 389 19.57 -25.74 2.30
CA ALA A 389 18.75 -25.49 1.14
C ALA A 389 19.56 -24.82 0.02
N THR A 390 19.76 -25.56 -1.07
CA THR A 390 20.49 -25.15 -2.27
C THR A 390 19.77 -25.66 -3.52
N TRP A 391 19.84 -24.88 -4.58
CA TRP A 391 19.41 -25.28 -5.92
C TRP A 391 20.32 -26.37 -6.50
N PRO A 392 19.87 -27.12 -7.52
CA PRO A 392 20.69 -28.16 -8.16
C PRO A 392 22.02 -27.66 -8.74
N ASP A 393 22.11 -26.37 -9.10
CA ASP A 393 23.31 -25.71 -9.60
C ASP A 393 24.26 -25.22 -8.48
N GLY A 394 23.88 -25.46 -7.21
CA GLY A 394 24.63 -25.03 -6.03
C GLY A 394 24.35 -23.59 -5.59
N SER A 395 23.51 -22.84 -6.32
CA SER A 395 23.09 -21.49 -5.91
C SER A 395 22.05 -21.55 -4.78
N ASN A 396 21.79 -20.41 -4.12
CA ASN A 396 20.79 -20.28 -3.06
C ASN A 396 19.87 -19.07 -3.28
N GLY A 397 19.67 -18.66 -4.54
CA GLY A 397 18.90 -17.47 -4.90
C GLY A 397 17.46 -17.51 -4.37
N VAL A 398 17.12 -16.54 -3.52
CA VAL A 398 15.78 -16.38 -2.92
C VAL A 398 14.74 -16.03 -3.99
N GLU A 399 15.06 -15.05 -4.84
CA GLU A 399 14.18 -14.52 -5.90
C GLU A 399 13.72 -15.60 -6.89
N ALA A 400 14.60 -16.54 -7.24
CA ALA A 400 14.26 -17.66 -8.12
C ALA A 400 13.16 -18.54 -7.51
N GLY A 401 13.25 -18.81 -6.21
CA GLY A 401 12.25 -19.62 -5.50
C GLY A 401 10.89 -18.91 -5.41
N LEU A 402 10.91 -17.60 -5.18
CA LEU A 402 9.70 -16.79 -5.16
C LEU A 402 9.00 -16.79 -6.51
N PHE A 403 9.75 -16.59 -7.60
CA PHE A 403 9.23 -16.60 -8.95
C PHE A 403 8.63 -17.96 -9.34
N GLU A 404 9.35 -19.06 -9.10
CA GLU A 404 8.86 -20.41 -9.43
C GLU A 404 7.59 -20.78 -8.65
N ILE A 405 7.54 -20.47 -7.36
CA ILE A 405 6.36 -20.76 -6.52
C ILE A 405 5.16 -19.94 -6.99
N LEU A 406 5.33 -18.65 -7.29
CA LEU A 406 4.26 -17.80 -7.82
C LEU A 406 3.74 -18.31 -9.17
N ASP A 407 4.62 -18.73 -10.07
CA ASP A 407 4.26 -19.31 -11.36
C ASP A 407 3.44 -20.61 -11.18
N LEU A 408 3.84 -21.48 -10.26
CA LEU A 408 3.08 -22.68 -9.91
C LEU A 408 1.70 -22.34 -9.32
N MET A 409 1.60 -21.35 -8.43
CA MET A 409 0.32 -20.89 -7.89
C MET A 409 -0.60 -20.43 -9.02
N ARG A 410 -0.11 -19.57 -9.93
CA ARG A 410 -0.87 -19.06 -11.09
C ARG A 410 -1.36 -20.17 -12.02
N LYS A 411 -0.56 -21.23 -12.17
CA LYS A 411 -0.93 -22.44 -12.93
C LYS A 411 -1.86 -23.39 -12.18
N GLY A 412 -2.22 -23.07 -10.94
CA GLY A 412 -3.01 -23.94 -10.07
C GLY A 412 -2.26 -25.17 -9.57
N LYS A 413 -0.94 -25.23 -9.76
CA LYS A 413 -0.05 -26.34 -9.38
C LYS A 413 0.60 -26.18 -8.00
N PHE A 414 0.30 -25.10 -7.28
CA PHE A 414 0.69 -24.93 -5.89
C PHE A 414 -0.54 -24.59 -5.06
N LYS A 415 -0.85 -25.42 -4.07
CA LYS A 415 -2.04 -25.31 -3.23
C LYS A 415 -1.70 -25.43 -1.75
N VAL A 416 -2.55 -24.84 -0.90
CA VAL A 416 -2.39 -24.84 0.56
C VAL A 416 -3.69 -25.34 1.19
N PHE A 417 -3.58 -26.24 2.16
CA PHE A 417 -4.76 -26.71 2.88
C PHE A 417 -5.45 -25.55 3.62
N LYS A 418 -6.78 -25.46 3.46
CA LYS A 418 -7.59 -24.46 4.18
C LYS A 418 -7.37 -24.59 5.69
N GLY A 419 -7.34 -23.44 6.37
CA GLY A 419 -7.17 -23.37 7.82
C GLY A 419 -5.73 -23.28 8.31
N LEU A 420 -4.72 -23.39 7.43
CA LEU A 420 -3.31 -23.16 7.77
C LEU A 420 -3.01 -21.66 7.96
N ARG A 421 -3.64 -21.02 8.96
CA ARG A 421 -3.56 -19.56 9.20
C ARG A 421 -2.13 -19.06 9.34
N VAL A 422 -1.26 -19.81 10.02
CA VAL A 422 0.16 -19.43 10.17
C VAL A 422 0.89 -19.26 8.84
N TRP A 423 0.46 -19.96 7.78
CA TRP A 423 1.00 -19.79 6.41
C TRP A 423 0.26 -18.67 5.66
N LEU A 424 -1.08 -18.65 5.76
CA LEU A 424 -1.94 -17.73 5.01
C LEU A 424 -1.75 -16.27 5.48
N ASP A 425 -1.55 -16.06 6.78
CA ASP A 425 -1.27 -14.74 7.35
C ASP A 425 0.05 -14.17 6.80
N GLU A 426 1.12 -14.99 6.72
CA GLU A 426 2.38 -14.57 6.11
C GLU A 426 2.20 -14.30 4.62
N PHE A 427 1.53 -15.19 3.89
CA PHE A 427 1.25 -15.03 2.47
C PHE A 427 0.51 -13.72 2.15
N LEU A 428 -0.44 -13.32 3.00
CA LEU A 428 -1.17 -12.06 2.88
C LEU A 428 -0.31 -10.83 3.18
N GLN A 429 0.65 -10.97 4.08
CA GLN A 429 1.53 -9.87 4.51
C GLN A 429 2.84 -9.81 3.71
N TYR A 430 3.20 -10.83 2.93
CA TYR A 430 4.52 -10.92 2.32
C TYR A 430 4.74 -9.89 1.22
N HIS A 431 5.66 -8.95 1.45
CA HIS A 431 5.86 -7.78 0.61
C HIS A 431 7.34 -7.36 0.49
N ARG A 432 7.60 -6.43 -0.43
CA ARG A 432 8.87 -5.73 -0.60
C ARG A 432 8.84 -4.38 0.12
N ASP A 433 9.96 -4.01 0.73
CA ASP A 433 10.22 -2.72 1.34
C ASP A 433 10.25 -1.59 0.30
N GLU A 434 10.32 -0.34 0.79
CA GLU A 434 10.38 0.86 -0.05
C GLU A 434 11.59 0.91 -1.01
N LYS A 435 12.60 0.07 -0.78
CA LYS A 435 13.82 -0.04 -1.60
C LYS A 435 13.75 -1.24 -2.56
N GLY A 436 12.59 -1.90 -2.66
CA GLY A 436 12.36 -3.05 -3.53
C GLY A 436 12.93 -4.37 -3.00
N ARG A 437 13.42 -4.41 -1.77
CA ARG A 437 13.97 -5.62 -1.13
C ARG A 437 12.86 -6.37 -0.42
N ILE A 438 12.98 -7.69 -0.31
CA ILE A 438 12.02 -8.51 0.44
C ILE A 438 11.98 -8.04 1.90
N SER A 439 10.78 -7.74 2.40
CA SER A 439 10.56 -7.38 3.81
C SER A 439 10.73 -8.62 4.68
N LYS A 440 11.69 -8.58 5.61
CA LYS A 440 12.05 -9.70 6.50
C LYS A 440 11.18 -9.74 7.76
N THR A 441 9.87 -9.58 7.59
CA THR A 441 8.93 -9.53 8.72
C THR A 441 7.79 -10.47 8.44
N GLY A 442 7.68 -11.52 9.26
CA GLY A 442 6.63 -12.53 9.12
C GLY A 442 6.78 -13.35 7.85
N ASP A 443 8.00 -13.81 7.56
CA ASP A 443 8.37 -14.61 6.39
C ASP A 443 8.89 -16.01 6.75
N ASP A 444 8.91 -16.40 8.03
CA ASP A 444 9.56 -17.63 8.50
C ASP A 444 8.92 -18.91 7.91
N VAL A 445 7.58 -18.98 7.81
CA VAL A 445 6.84 -20.12 7.22
C VAL A 445 7.00 -20.14 5.70
N LEU A 446 6.99 -18.98 5.05
CA LEU A 446 7.21 -18.87 3.61
C LEU A 446 8.64 -19.23 3.21
N ASP A 447 9.62 -18.86 4.04
CA ASP A 447 11.01 -19.25 3.85
C ASP A 447 11.20 -20.75 4.05
N ALA A 448 10.62 -21.34 5.11
CA ALA A 448 10.55 -22.79 5.28
C ALA A 448 9.92 -23.49 4.06
N THR A 449 8.84 -22.93 3.52
CA THR A 449 8.15 -23.43 2.31
C THR A 449 9.09 -23.41 1.11
N ARG A 450 9.81 -22.29 0.91
CA ARG A 450 10.78 -22.11 -0.17
C ARG A 450 11.95 -23.07 -0.04
N TYR A 451 12.46 -23.32 1.17
CA TYR A 451 13.54 -24.28 1.41
C TYR A 451 13.12 -25.72 1.08
N ALA A 452 11.93 -26.15 1.52
CA ALA A 452 11.39 -27.45 1.15
C ALA A 452 11.20 -27.58 -0.36
N TYR A 453 10.65 -26.54 -1.01
CA TYR A 453 10.47 -26.52 -2.46
C TYR A 453 11.81 -26.63 -3.19
N MET A 454 12.83 -25.88 -2.77
CA MET A 454 14.18 -25.92 -3.34
C MET A 454 14.81 -27.32 -3.22
N MET A 455 14.59 -27.98 -2.09
CA MET A 455 15.16 -29.30 -1.78
C MET A 455 14.25 -30.49 -2.16
N ARG A 456 13.14 -30.25 -2.86
CA ARG A 456 12.13 -31.27 -3.23
C ARG A 456 12.69 -32.54 -3.89
N ARG A 457 13.87 -32.46 -4.51
CA ARG A 457 14.62 -33.60 -5.06
C ARG A 457 14.96 -34.69 -4.03
N PHE A 458 14.95 -34.36 -2.73
CA PHE A 458 15.18 -35.30 -1.63
C PHE A 458 13.88 -35.85 -1.00
N ALA A 459 12.72 -35.46 -1.52
CA ALA A 459 11.44 -35.93 -1.02
C ALA A 459 11.30 -37.45 -1.14
N ILE A 460 10.66 -38.08 -0.16
CA ILE A 460 10.44 -39.53 -0.13
C ILE A 460 8.96 -39.84 -0.32
N SER A 461 8.62 -41.02 -0.82
CA SER A 461 7.21 -41.42 -0.89
C SER A 461 6.62 -41.53 0.51
N LYS A 462 5.41 -40.98 0.73
CA LYS A 462 4.74 -40.99 2.04
C LYS A 462 4.63 -42.41 2.62
N GLY A 463 4.34 -43.41 1.79
CA GLY A 463 4.27 -44.81 2.21
C GLY A 463 5.60 -45.42 2.66
N LEU A 464 6.73 -44.73 2.50
CA LEU A 464 8.06 -45.13 3.00
C LEU A 464 8.45 -44.41 4.30
N VAL A 465 7.67 -43.43 4.77
CA VAL A 465 7.90 -42.75 6.04
C VAL A 465 7.82 -43.79 7.17
N GLY A 466 8.80 -43.77 8.08
CA GLY A 466 8.91 -44.74 9.16
C GLY A 466 9.36 -46.16 8.76
N LYS A 467 9.60 -46.44 7.47
CA LYS A 467 10.10 -47.74 6.99
C LYS A 467 11.62 -47.70 6.81
N SER A 468 12.31 -48.67 7.40
CA SER A 468 13.74 -48.92 7.13
C SER A 468 13.93 -49.26 5.65
N LYS A 469 14.95 -48.67 4.99
CA LYS A 469 15.37 -49.12 3.66
C LYS A 469 15.75 -50.60 3.76
N THR A 470 14.96 -51.49 3.20
CA THR A 470 15.35 -52.88 2.97
C THR A 470 16.62 -52.87 2.13
N LYS A 471 17.76 -53.26 2.71
CA LYS A 471 18.99 -53.50 1.95
C LYS A 471 18.67 -54.58 0.93
N SER A 472 18.74 -54.25 -0.36
CA SER A 472 18.71 -55.26 -1.42
C SER A 472 19.84 -56.27 -1.14
N PRO A 473 19.62 -57.58 -1.34
CA PRO A 473 20.69 -58.56 -1.21
C PRO A 473 21.84 -58.19 -2.16
N PRO A 474 23.10 -58.39 -1.76
CA PRO A 474 24.22 -58.17 -2.66
C PRO A 474 24.05 -59.03 -3.93
N PRO A 475 24.45 -58.53 -5.11
CA PRO A 475 24.38 -59.31 -6.34
C PRO A 475 25.18 -60.62 -6.18
N PRO A 476 24.70 -61.74 -6.74
CA PRO A 476 25.38 -63.03 -6.59
C PRO A 476 26.79 -62.94 -7.17
N LEU A 477 27.78 -63.48 -6.43
CA LEU A 477 29.16 -63.55 -6.90
C LEU A 477 29.21 -64.33 -8.23
N ALA A 478 29.72 -63.68 -9.27
CA ALA A 478 30.01 -64.34 -10.53
C ALA A 478 31.10 -65.39 -10.29
N THR A 479 30.71 -66.67 -10.31
CA THR A 479 31.64 -67.80 -10.39
C THR A 479 32.42 -67.69 -11.69
N ARG A 480 33.72 -67.40 -11.60
CA ARG A 480 34.67 -67.55 -12.71
C ARG A 480 34.76 -69.03 -13.05
N THR A 481 34.13 -69.43 -14.14
CA THR A 481 34.38 -70.71 -14.80
C THR A 481 35.75 -70.62 -15.47
N THR A 482 36.76 -71.22 -14.84
CA THR A 482 38.03 -71.54 -15.51
C THR A 482 37.78 -72.65 -16.52
N LEU A 483 37.81 -72.32 -17.81
CA LEU A 483 37.93 -73.32 -18.87
C LEU A 483 39.43 -73.58 -19.10
N SER A 484 39.79 -74.85 -18.95
CA SER A 484 41.07 -75.49 -19.25
C SER A 484 41.36 -75.51 -20.74
#